data_AF-A0A1L8CVV3-F1
#
_entry.id   AF-A0A1L8CVV3-F1
#
_cell.length_a   1.000
_cell.length_b   1.000
_cell.length_c   1.000
_cell.angle_alpha   90.00
_cell.angle_beta   90.00
_cell.angle_gamma   90.00
#
_symmetry.space_group_name_H-M   'P 1'
#
loop_
_entity.id
_entity.type
_entity.pdbx_description
1 polymer ?
#
loop_
_entity_poly.entity_id
_entity_poly.type
_entity_poly.pdbx_seq_one_letter_code
_entity_poly.pdbx_strand_id
1 'polypeptide(L)'
;MIDIAFHISSKAFNKAPVDGRDAFTTLAQNGVLKEENLLTYLKMIAFRNKIVHGYQSIEDEKILEIAKNNISDFNNFINEILTFINN
;
A
#
# COMPACT_ATOMS: atom_id res chain seq x y z
N MET A 1 1.53 4.15 4.30
CA MET A 1 1.41 2.72 3.96
C MET A 1 2.77 2.09 3.66
N ILE A 2 3.57 2.64 2.71
CA ILE A 2 4.87 2.05 2.34
C ILE A 2 5.82 1.96 3.53
N ASP A 3 6.04 3.04 4.27
CA ASP A 3 6.97 3.01 5.43
C ASP A 3 6.52 2.01 6.52
N ILE A 4 5.20 1.89 6.72
CA ILE A 4 4.62 0.90 7.64
C ILE A 4 4.92 -0.52 7.14
N ALA A 5 4.70 -0.80 5.86
CA ALA A 5 4.99 -2.11 5.27
C ALA A 5 6.48 -2.45 5.33
N PHE A 6 7.36 -1.48 5.07
CA PHE A 6 8.81 -1.62 5.22
C PHE A 6 9.20 -1.94 6.66
N HIS A 7 8.66 -1.18 7.61
CA HIS A 7 8.94 -1.36 9.02
C HIS A 7 8.51 -2.75 9.50
N ILE A 8 7.28 -3.18 9.18
CA ILE A 8 6.77 -4.50 9.55
C ILE A 8 7.58 -5.61 8.87
N SER A 9 7.86 -5.49 7.57
CA SER A 9 8.68 -6.48 6.86
C SER A 9 10.06 -6.67 7.52
N SER A 10 10.71 -5.56 7.86
CA SER A 10 12.03 -5.61 8.49
C SER A 10 11.96 -6.15 9.93
N LYS A 11 10.98 -5.71 10.73
CA LYS A 11 10.93 -5.99 12.17
C LYS A 11 10.25 -7.29 12.52
N ALA A 12 9.19 -7.66 11.82
CA ALA A 12 8.43 -8.88 12.10
C ALA A 12 8.94 -10.09 11.28
N PHE A 13 9.47 -9.87 10.07
CA PHE A 13 9.82 -10.95 9.14
C PHE A 13 11.31 -10.98 8.76
N ASN A 14 12.13 -10.14 9.39
CA ASN A 14 13.58 -10.03 9.14
C ASN A 14 13.93 -9.91 7.65
N LYS A 15 13.04 -9.31 6.85
CA LYS A 15 13.22 -9.11 5.41
C LYS A 15 13.27 -7.62 5.13
N ALA A 16 14.42 -7.14 4.66
CA ALA A 16 14.59 -5.78 4.18
C ALA A 16 14.04 -5.68 2.74
N PRO A 17 12.90 -5.02 2.50
CA PRO A 17 12.30 -4.98 1.17
C PRO A 17 13.13 -4.14 0.20
N VAL A 18 13.19 -4.58 -1.05
CA VAL A 18 13.87 -3.82 -2.12
C VAL A 18 13.06 -2.59 -2.54
N ASP A 19 11.73 -2.72 -2.57
CA ASP A 19 10.81 -1.65 -2.93
C ASP A 19 9.43 -1.81 -2.27
N GLY A 20 8.51 -0.90 -2.58
CA GLY A 20 7.13 -0.94 -2.08
C GLY A 20 6.37 -2.20 -2.50
N ARG A 21 6.63 -2.77 -3.68
CA ARG A 21 5.96 -4.00 -4.10
C ARG A 21 6.44 -5.17 -3.26
N ASP A 22 7.75 -5.31 -3.09
CA ASP A 22 8.36 -6.38 -2.30
C ASP A 22 7.90 -6.32 -0.83
N ALA A 23 7.76 -5.11 -0.26
CA ALA A 23 7.25 -4.94 1.10
C ALA A 23 5.82 -5.48 1.24
N PHE A 24 4.91 -5.10 0.35
CA PHE A 24 3.50 -5.53 0.43
C PHE A 24 3.32 -7.01 0.10
N THR A 25 4.09 -7.54 -0.86
CA THR A 25 4.11 -8.98 -1.13
C THR A 25 4.58 -9.77 0.09
N THR A 26 5.60 -9.28 0.79
CA THR A 26 6.08 -9.92 2.04
C THR A 26 4.99 -9.95 3.11
N LEU A 27 4.29 -8.83 3.31
CA LEU A 27 3.20 -8.76 4.27
C LEU A 27 2.04 -9.71 3.91
N ALA A 28 1.66 -9.81 2.63
CA ALA A 28 0.62 -10.73 2.18
C ALA A 28 1.02 -12.20 2.36
N GLN A 29 2.26 -12.57 2.01
CA GLN A 29 2.79 -13.92 2.18
C GLN A 29 2.82 -14.37 3.65
N ASN A 30 2.94 -13.42 4.59
CA ASN A 30 2.94 -13.70 6.03
C ASN A 30 1.55 -13.48 6.67
N GLY A 31 0.49 -13.33 5.86
CA GLY A 31 -0.89 -13.20 6.34
C GLY A 31 -1.23 -11.88 7.05
N VAL A 32 -0.34 -10.87 6.98
CA VAL A 32 -0.62 -9.53 7.52
C VAL A 32 -1.64 -8.79 6.67
N LEU A 33 -1.55 -8.96 5.36
CA LEU A 33 -2.50 -8.42 4.38
C LEU A 33 -3.21 -9.60 3.72
N LYS A 34 -4.48 -9.44 3.39
CA LYS A 34 -5.18 -10.47 2.60
C LYS A 34 -4.66 -10.47 1.17
N GLU A 35 -4.44 -11.65 0.61
CA GLU A 35 -3.96 -11.79 -0.78
C GLU A 35 -4.88 -11.11 -1.79
N GLU A 36 -6.20 -11.15 -1.56
CA GLU A 36 -7.21 -10.49 -2.40
C GLU A 36 -7.05 -8.96 -2.47
N ASN A 37 -6.47 -8.34 -1.43
CA ASN A 37 -6.27 -6.89 -1.35
C ASN A 37 -4.91 -6.45 -1.92
N LEU A 38 -3.96 -7.37 -2.09
CA LEU A 38 -2.59 -7.06 -2.51
C LEU A 38 -2.55 -6.28 -3.84
N LEU A 39 -3.31 -6.73 -4.84
CA LEU A 39 -3.32 -6.09 -6.15
C LEU A 39 -3.84 -4.64 -6.08
N THR A 40 -4.83 -4.37 -5.24
CA THR A 40 -5.35 -3.02 -4.99
C THR A 40 -4.30 -2.14 -4.37
N TYR A 41 -3.60 -2.62 -3.34
CA TYR A 41 -2.52 -1.84 -2.70
C TYR A 41 -1.36 -1.55 -3.65
N LEU A 42 -0.97 -2.49 -4.49
CA LEU A 42 0.05 -2.26 -5.52
C LEU A 42 -0.38 -1.17 -6.53
N LYS A 43 -1.66 -1.13 -6.91
CA LYS A 43 -2.21 -0.05 -7.74
C LYS A 43 -2.16 1.30 -7.04
N MET A 44 -2.48 1.35 -5.74
CA MET A 44 -2.40 2.58 -4.93
C MET A 44 -0.96 3.12 -4.86
N ILE A 45 0.03 2.26 -4.65
CA ILE A 45 1.45 2.63 -4.67
C ILE A 45 1.85 3.20 -6.03
N ALA A 46 1.47 2.51 -7.11
CA ALA A 46 1.75 2.96 -8.47
C ALA A 46 1.08 4.31 -8.79
N PHE A 47 -0.15 4.52 -8.32
CA PHE A 47 -0.86 5.79 -8.45
C PHE A 47 -0.15 6.93 -7.71
N ARG A 48 0.29 6.70 -6.47
CA ARG A 48 1.10 7.67 -5.72
C ARG A 48 2.39 8.04 -6.46
N ASN A 49 3.08 7.06 -7.04
CA ASN A 49 4.31 7.33 -7.80
C ASN A 49 4.02 8.13 -9.08
N LYS A 50 2.90 7.86 -9.75
CA LYS A 50 2.45 8.66 -10.90
C LYS A 50 2.13 10.10 -10.53
N ILE A 51 1.53 10.35 -9.36
CA ILE A 51 1.31 11.73 -8.89
C ILE A 51 2.66 12.44 -8.74
N VAL A 52 3.58 11.85 -7.97
CA VAL A 52 4.88 12.48 -7.66
C VAL A 52 5.72 12.76 -8.91
N HIS A 53 5.72 11.85 -9.89
CA HIS A 53 6.54 11.97 -11.10
C HIS A 53 5.81 12.55 -12.32
N GLY A 54 4.48 12.64 -12.29
CA GLY A 54 3.62 12.91 -13.47
C GLY A 54 2.85 14.23 -13.42
N TYR A 55 3.19 15.15 -12.51
CA TYR A 55 2.52 16.46 -12.38
C TYR A 55 2.47 17.29 -13.68
N GLN A 56 3.29 16.99 -14.69
CA GLN A 56 3.30 17.73 -15.96
C GLN A 56 2.31 17.17 -17.01
N SER A 57 1.70 16.00 -16.81
CA SER A 57 0.95 15.29 -17.86
C SER A 57 -0.38 14.65 -17.41
N ILE A 58 -0.82 14.87 -16.17
CA ILE A 58 -2.04 14.24 -15.62
C ILE A 58 -3.08 15.32 -15.34
N GLU A 59 -4.32 15.08 -15.78
CA GLU A 59 -5.49 15.93 -15.49
C GLU A 59 -5.85 15.83 -14.00
N ASP A 60 -5.74 16.95 -13.27
CA ASP A 60 -6.00 17.05 -11.82
C ASP A 60 -7.37 16.51 -11.41
N GLU A 61 -8.38 16.67 -12.28
CA GLU A 61 -9.75 16.18 -12.09
C GLU A 61 -9.81 14.67 -11.92
N LYS A 62 -9.01 13.93 -12.70
CA LYS A 62 -8.93 12.47 -12.63
C LYS A 62 -8.21 11.98 -11.38
N ILE A 63 -7.20 12.72 -10.91
CA ILE A 63 -6.55 12.44 -9.63
C ILE A 63 -7.55 12.62 -8.49
N LEU A 64 -8.33 13.71 -8.51
CA LEU A 64 -9.33 14.01 -7.49
C LEU A 64 -10.44 12.97 -7.46
N GLU A 65 -10.92 12.50 -8.61
CA GLU A 65 -11.92 11.44 -8.71
C GLU A 65 -11.42 10.12 -8.10
N ILE A 66 -10.22 9.68 -8.48
CA ILE A 66 -9.60 8.45 -7.94
C ILE A 66 -9.37 8.58 -6.44
N ALA A 67 -8.89 9.73 -5.97
CA ALA A 67 -8.66 9.99 -4.56
C ALA A 67 -9.96 9.94 -3.74
N LYS A 68 -11.07 10.47 -4.26
CA LYS A 68 -12.38 10.45 -3.58
C LYS A 68 -13.02 9.07 -3.54
N ASN A 69 -12.90 8.30 -4.63
CA ASN A 69 -13.63 7.04 -4.77
C ASN A 69 -12.93 5.85 -4.09
N ASN A 70 -11.64 5.94 -3.79
CA ASN A 70 -10.85 4.82 -3.26
C ASN A 70 -10.34 5.06 -1.83
N ILE A 71 -10.94 6.01 -1.09
CA ILE A 71 -10.57 6.28 0.32
C ILE A 71 -10.74 5.02 1.18
N SER A 72 -11.75 4.20 0.89
CA SER A 72 -12.03 2.95 1.62
C SER A 72 -10.88 1.96 1.59
N ASP A 73 -10.05 1.95 0.54
CA ASP A 73 -8.92 1.02 0.44
C ASP A 73 -7.83 1.32 1.47
N PHE A 74 -7.67 2.60 1.84
CA PHE A 74 -6.81 2.99 2.95
C PHE A 74 -7.34 2.47 4.29
N ASN A 75 -8.65 2.54 4.51
CA ASN A 75 -9.27 2.00 5.73
C ASN A 75 -9.08 0.49 5.83
N ASN A 76 -9.22 -0.23 4.70
CA ASN A 76 -8.94 -1.67 4.65
C ASN A 76 -7.50 -1.98 5.06
N PHE A 77 -6.52 -1.27 4.48
CA PHE A 77 -5.12 -1.44 4.86
C PHE A 77 -4.88 -1.15 6.36
N ILE A 78 -5.42 -0.05 6.88
CA ILE A 78 -5.27 0.31 8.29
C ILE A 78 -5.84 -0.78 9.20
N ASN A 79 -7.04 -1.29 8.87
CA ASN A 79 -7.68 -2.35 9.65
C ASN A 79 -6.84 -3.63 9.64
N GLU A 80 -6.31 -4.06 8.49
CA GLU A 80 -5.44 -5.25 8.41
C GLU A 80 -4.17 -5.09 9.26
N ILE A 81 -3.52 -3.92 9.21
CA ILE A 81 -2.36 -3.62 10.05
C ILE A 81 -2.72 -3.59 11.55
N LEU A 82 -3.83 -2.97 11.92
CA LEU A 82 -4.28 -2.92 13.32
C LEU A 82 -4.63 -4.31 13.83
N THR A 83 -5.28 -5.15 13.02
CA THR A 83 -5.53 -6.55 13.35
C THR A 83 -4.23 -7.29 13.59
N PHE A 84 -3.21 -7.10 12.75
CA PHE A 84 -1.90 -7.71 12.95
C PHE A 84 -1.20 -7.23 14.24
N ILE A 85 -1.25 -5.93 14.57
CA ILE A 85 -0.56 -5.36 15.74
C ILE A 85 -1.24 -5.74 17.07
N ASN A 86 -2.56 -5.92 17.06
CA ASN A 86 -3.33 -6.22 18.27
C ASN A 86 -3.47 -7.72 18.55
N ASN A 87 -2.92 -8.58 17.69
CA ASN A 87 -2.78 -10.02 17.91
C ASN A 87 -1.43 -10.35 18.55
#